data_AF-A0A7J2RZF3-F1
#
_entry.id   AF-A0A7J2RZF3-F1
#
_cell.length_a   1.000
_cell.length_b   1.000
_cell.length_c   1.000
_cell.angle_alpha   90.00
_cell.angle_beta   90.00
_cell.angle_gamma   90.00
#
_symmetry.space_group_name_H-M   'P 1'
#
loop_
_entity.id
_entity.type
_entity.pdbx_description
1 polymer ?
#
loop_
_entity_poly.entity_id
_entity_poly.type
_entity_poly.pdbx_seq_one_letter_code
_entity_poly.pdbx_strand_id
1 'polypeptide(L)'
;MIFVAYDIKDDKIRTKVSRRLVYYGLVRVQFSLFRGYIPTKDKTILEEELRELVDESKDKIHIIELCKVCKDKIRTIGDVPPPTPQHLIV
;
A
#
# COMPACT_ATOMS: atom_id res chain seq x y z
N MET A 1 7.31 -2.29 -9.91
CA MET A 1 7.15 -1.89 -8.51
C MET A 1 5.88 -1.06 -8.44
N ILE A 2 5.12 -1.17 -7.36
CA ILE A 2 3.92 -0.36 -7.16
C ILE A 2 4.05 0.49 -5.90
N PHE A 3 3.37 1.63 -5.89
CA PHE A 3 3.03 2.38 -4.69
C PHE A 3 1.53 2.32 -4.46
N VAL A 4 1.13 2.21 -3.21
CA VAL A 4 -0.27 2.37 -2.80
C VAL A 4 -0.35 3.47 -1.76
N ALA A 5 -1.01 4.56 -2.12
CA ALA A 5 -1.29 5.68 -1.22
C ALA A 5 -2.77 5.66 -0.86
N TYR A 6 -3.12 6.12 0.34
CA TYR A 6 -4.52 6.27 0.72
C TYR A 6 -4.80 7.56 1.50
N ASP A 7 -6.04 8.04 1.42
CA ASP A 7 -6.62 9.05 2.29
C ASP A 7 -7.91 8.46 2.89
N ILE A 8 -7.81 7.99 4.14
CA ILE A 8 -8.85 7.26 4.87
C ILE A 8 -8.89 7.79 6.30
N LYS A 9 -9.99 8.47 6.65
CA LYS A 9 -10.16 9.08 7.98
C LYS A 9 -10.52 8.06 9.06
N ASP A 10 -11.32 7.07 8.73
CA ASP A 10 -11.75 6.05 9.70
C ASP A 10 -10.58 5.11 10.05
N ASP A 11 -10.22 5.07 11.32
CA ASP A 11 -9.08 4.30 11.84
C ASP A 11 -9.25 2.79 11.66
N LYS A 12 -10.49 2.27 11.74
CA LYS A 12 -10.77 0.85 11.57
C LYS A 12 -10.60 0.45 10.11
N ILE A 13 -11.12 1.25 9.18
CA ILE A 13 -10.96 1.01 7.73
C ILE A 13 -9.48 1.13 7.36
N ARG A 14 -8.80 2.19 7.81
CA ARG A 14 -7.36 2.40 7.55
C ARG A 14 -6.51 1.24 8.06
N THR A 15 -6.85 0.68 9.22
CA THR A 15 -6.17 -0.51 9.77
C THR A 15 -6.39 -1.76 8.91
N LYS A 16 -7.62 -1.98 8.42
CA LYS A 16 -7.92 -3.12 7.52
C LYS A 16 -7.15 -2.99 6.20
N VAL A 17 -7.19 -1.82 5.56
CA VAL A 17 -6.44 -1.54 4.33
C VAL A 17 -4.95 -1.74 4.55
N SER A 18 -4.38 -1.17 5.62
CA SER A 18 -2.96 -1.35 5.97
C SER A 18 -2.57 -2.82 6.11
N ARG A 19 -3.38 -3.63 6.79
CA ARG A 19 -3.12 -5.08 6.94
C ARG A 19 -3.20 -5.80 5.61
N ARG A 20 -4.16 -5.44 4.76
CA ARG A 20 -4.31 -6.05 3.44
C ARG A 20 -3.10 -5.75 2.55
N LEU A 21 -2.62 -4.51 2.53
CA LEU A 21 -1.42 -4.14 1.78
C LEU A 21 -0.18 -4.92 2.25
N VAL A 22 -0.01 -5.11 3.56
CA VAL A 22 1.08 -5.94 4.13
C VAL A 22 0.94 -7.41 3.74
N TYR A 23 -0.29 -7.96 3.73
CA TYR A 23 -0.54 -9.35 3.31
C TYR A 23 -0.07 -9.62 1.87
N TYR A 24 -0.23 -8.66 0.95
CA TYR A 24 0.31 -8.75 -0.41
C TYR A 24 1.82 -8.45 -0.51
N GLY A 25 2.53 -8.35 0.62
CA GLY A 25 3.97 -8.12 0.65
C GLY A 25 4.39 -6.66 0.42
N LEU A 26 3.46 -5.69 0.49
CA LEU A 26 3.84 -4.29 0.44
C LEU A 26 4.38 -3.82 1.79
N VAL A 27 5.43 -3.01 1.75
CA VAL A 27 6.07 -2.42 2.92
C VAL A 27 5.53 -1.02 3.12
N ARG A 28 5.08 -0.72 4.35
CA ARG A 28 4.69 0.64 4.74
C ARG A 28 5.93 1.53 4.79
N VAL A 29 5.91 2.64 4.04
CA VAL A 29 7.03 3.60 3.97
C VAL A 29 6.67 4.98 4.49
N GLN A 30 5.38 5.31 4.58
CA GLN A 30 4.85 6.45 5.35
C GLN A 30 3.52 6.04 5.98
N PHE A 31 2.94 6.91 6.81
CA PHE A 31 1.67 6.65 7.49
C PHE A 31 0.55 6.18 6.54
N SER A 32 0.49 6.75 5.35
CA SER A 32 -0.49 6.40 4.32
C SER A 32 0.12 6.02 2.98
N LEU A 33 1.35 5.49 2.97
CA LEU A 33 2.06 5.11 1.75
C LEU A 33 2.75 3.76 1.90
N PHE A 34 2.51 2.88 0.94
CA PHE A 34 3.06 1.54 0.84
C PHE A 34 3.77 1.37 -0.49
N ARG A 35 4.81 0.53 -0.53
CA ARG A 35 5.49 0.17 -1.78
C ARG A 35 5.90 -1.29 -1.78
N GLY A 36 6.04 -1.86 -2.98
CA GLY A 36 6.54 -3.23 -3.12
C GLY A 36 6.34 -3.80 -4.51
N TYR A 37 6.43 -5.12 -4.60
CA TYR A 37 6.22 -5.88 -5.82
C TYR A 37 5.08 -6.87 -5.60
N ILE A 38 4.09 -6.80 -6.47
CA ILE A 38 2.96 -7.73 -6.49
C ILE A 38 2.94 -8.38 -7.88
N PRO A 39 2.81 -9.71 -7.99
CA PRO A 39 2.61 -10.40 -9.27
C PRO A 39 1.37 -9.85 -9.99
N THR A 40 1.40 -9.75 -11.32
CA THR A 40 0.30 -9.13 -12.10
C THR A 40 -1.08 -9.70 -11.78
N LYS A 41 -1.16 -11.03 -11.60
CA LYS A 41 -2.41 -11.73 -11.24
C LYS A 41 -3.01 -11.28 -9.90
N ASP A 42 -2.18 -10.91 -8.93
CA ASP A 42 -2.59 -10.58 -7.57
C ASP A 42 -2.98 -9.10 -7.45
N LYS A 43 -2.61 -8.26 -8.44
CA LYS A 43 -2.95 -6.83 -8.45
C LYS A 43 -4.43 -6.59 -8.64
N THR A 44 -5.07 -7.30 -9.57
CA THR A 44 -6.51 -7.17 -9.82
C THR A 44 -7.30 -7.61 -8.58
N ILE A 45 -6.90 -8.71 -7.96
CA ILE A 45 -7.53 -9.22 -6.73
C ILE A 45 -7.35 -8.20 -5.59
N LEU A 46 -6.15 -7.65 -5.42
CA LEU A 46 -5.92 -6.60 -4.43
C LEU A 46 -6.83 -5.38 -4.68
N GLU A 47 -6.99 -4.94 -5.93
CA GLU A 47 -7.85 -3.80 -6.23
C GLU A 47 -9.31 -4.06 -5.84
N GLU A 48 -9.87 -5.21 -6.22
CA GLU A 48 -11.23 -5.62 -5.86
C GLU A 48 -11.43 -5.66 -4.34
N GLU A 49 -10.50 -6.31 -3.65
CA GLU A 49 -10.51 -6.42 -2.19
C GLU A 49 -10.39 -5.05 -1.48
N LEU A 50 -9.64 -4.10 -2.05
CA LEU A 50 -9.56 -2.75 -1.50
C LEU A 50 -10.86 -1.98 -1.69
N ARG A 51 -11.55 -2.16 -2.83
CA ARG A 51 -12.87 -1.55 -3.09
C ARG A 51 -13.92 -2.05 -2.11
N GLU A 52 -13.90 -3.33 -1.74
CA GLU A 52 -14.80 -3.90 -0.73
C GLU A 52 -14.54 -3.36 0.69
N LEU A 53 -13.32 -2.89 0.97
CA LEU A 53 -12.94 -2.40 2.30
C LEU A 53 -13.30 -0.92 2.53
N VAL A 54 -13.42 -0.12 1.47
CA VAL A 54 -13.54 1.33 1.55
C VAL A 54 -14.88 1.83 1.03
N ASP A 55 -15.24 3.05 1.43
CA ASP A 55 -16.37 3.77 0.86
C ASP A 55 -15.84 4.76 -0.19
N GLU A 56 -15.99 4.42 -1.47
CA GLU A 56 -15.45 5.21 -2.59
C GLU A 56 -15.99 6.66 -2.67
N SER A 57 -17.08 6.98 -1.95
CA SER A 57 -17.58 8.35 -1.88
C SER A 57 -16.73 9.28 -0.99
N LYS A 58 -15.97 8.72 -0.04
CA LYS A 58 -15.23 9.49 0.97
C LYS A 58 -13.76 9.07 1.12
N ASP A 59 -13.45 7.82 0.85
CA ASP A 59 -12.11 7.26 0.97
C ASP A 59 -11.43 7.27 -0.41
N LYS A 60 -10.10 7.46 -0.43
CA LYS A 60 -9.34 7.44 -1.69
C LYS A 60 -8.17 6.50 -1.56
N ILE A 61 -7.96 5.67 -2.58
CA ILE A 61 -6.78 4.84 -2.74
C ILE A 61 -6.20 5.11 -4.12
N HIS A 62 -4.90 5.37 -4.19
CA HIS A 62 -4.15 5.46 -5.44
C HIS A 62 -3.21 4.26 -5.55
N ILE A 63 -3.35 3.48 -6.63
CA ILE A 63 -2.42 2.42 -7.00
C ILE A 63 -1.58 2.93 -8.17
N ILE A 64 -0.28 3.06 -7.97
CA ILE A 64 0.65 3.69 -8.92
C ILE A 64 1.69 2.66 -9.35
N GLU A 65 1.63 2.23 -10.60
CA GLU A 65 2.66 1.37 -11.18
C GLU A 65 3.83 2.20 -11.70
N LEU A 66 5.03 1.87 -11.23
CA LEU A 66 6.24 2.55 -11.67
C LEU A 66 7.00 1.75 -12.71
N CYS A 67 7.37 2.45 -13.78
CA CYS A 67 8.28 1.97 -14.81
C CYS A 67 9.68 1.71 -14.24
N LYS A 68 10.50 0.92 -14.96
CA LYS A 68 11.87 0.59 -14.55
C LYS A 68 12.75 1.83 -14.34
N VAL A 69 12.60 2.87 -15.15
CA VAL A 69 13.36 4.12 -15.02
C VAL A 69 12.84 4.99 -13.87
N CYS A 70 11.53 4.95 -13.63
CA CYS A 70 10.84 5.78 -12.66
C CYS A 70 11.24 5.41 -11.22
N LYS A 71 11.42 4.10 -10.95
CA LYS A 71 11.83 3.61 -9.62
C LYS A 71 13.20 4.13 -9.18
N ASP A 72 14.16 4.30 -10.10
CA ASP A 72 15.53 4.72 -9.76
C ASP A 72 15.61 6.22 -9.41
N LYS A 73 14.53 6.96 -9.72
CA LYS A 73 14.39 8.39 -9.46
C LYS A 73 13.66 8.71 -8.15
N ILE A 74 13.26 7.70 -7.38
CA ILE A 74 12.61 7.94 -6.08
C ILE A 74 13.61 8.57 -5.12
N ARG A 75 13.17 9.62 -4.43
CA ARG A 75 13.90 10.31 -3.38
C ARG A 75 13.02 10.44 -2.15
N THR A 76 13.61 10.36 -0.98
CA THR A 76 12.93 10.53 0.30
C THR A 76 13.70 11.57 1.11
N ILE A 77 12.96 12.49 1.73
CA ILE A 77 13.49 13.52 2.61
C ILE A 77 12.92 13.27 4.00
N GLY A 78 13.79 13.28 5.02
CA GLY A 78 13.44 12.94 6.40
C GLY A 78 13.56 11.45 6.70
N ASP A 79 13.30 11.09 7.95
CA ASP A 79 13.46 9.73 8.44
C ASP A 79 12.40 8.80 7.83
N VAL A 80 12.87 7.66 7.33
CA VAL A 80 11.99 6.58 6.93
C VAL A 80 11.68 5.78 8.20
N PRO A 81 10.41 5.65 8.61
CA PRO A 81 10.08 4.81 9.75
C PRO A 81 10.61 3.40 9.49
N PRO A 82 11.19 2.73 10.51
CA PRO A 82 11.70 1.39 10.33
C PRO A 82 10.57 0.49 9.79
N PRO A 83 10.89 -0.42 8.86
CA PRO A 83 9.88 -1.35 8.35
C PRO A 83 9.22 -2.05 9.53
N THR A 84 7.88 -1.98 9.60
CA THR A 84 7.13 -2.69 10.64
C THR A 84 7.56 -4.14 10.64
N PRO A 85 7.95 -4.74 11.79
CA PRO A 85 8.34 -6.15 11.84
C PRO A 85 7.23 -6.99 11.21
N GLN A 86 7.57 -7.71 10.15
CA GLN A 86 6.71 -8.77 9.65
C GLN A 86 6.57 -9.78 10.79
N HIS A 87 5.41 -9.82 11.45
CA HIS A 87 5.02 -11.06 12.10
C HIS A 87 4.93 -12.07 10.96
N LEU A 88 5.98 -12.88 10.81
CA LEU A 88 5.94 -14.16 10.14
C LEU A 88 4.74 -14.89 10.77
N ILE A 89 3.65 -14.99 10.02
CA ILE A 89 2.61 -15.95 10.37
C ILE A 89 3.26 -17.31 10.09
N VAL A 90 3.58 -17.99 11.19
CA VAL A 90 3.93 -19.42 11.25
C VAL A 90 2.76 -20.24 10.75
#